data_AF-A0A7S0B129-F1
#
_entry.id   AF-A0A7S0B129-F1
#
_cell.length_a   1.000
_cell.length_b   1.000
_cell.length_c   1.000
_cell.angle_alpha   90.00
_cell.angle_beta   90.00
_cell.angle_gamma   90.00
#
_symmetry.space_group_name_H-M   'P 1'
#
loop_
_entity.id
_entity.type
_entity.pdbx_description
1 polymer ?
#
loop_
_entity_poly.entity_id
_entity_poly.type
_entity_poly.pdbx_seq_one_letter_code
_entity_poly.pdbx_strand_id
1 'polypeptide(L)'
;GRQEWASGCCGLLQCSGFWTRWRAPKANRAAWKALCTCAFCLMLAVYIYLIGPYSPIGHFSVALCICGAVFLAKGLIEIWGQDTPNWICPGTCLVFLLIYLLGFPSMFLSCFAYCTQVSDLAFPGRDVVAVALNLLGSAYALGYEMHRFRWKAKPENKGKLHTTGLAAFCIHPNYLGDLFTYTGWALAAGTWCAMSIPLAMV
;
A
#
# COMPACT_ATOMS: atom_id res chain seq x y z
N GLY A 1 -30.08 -28.23 1.65
CA GLY A 1 -30.88 -27.01 1.84
C GLY A 1 -30.44 -26.30 3.11
N ARG A 2 -29.99 -25.06 2.99
CA ARG A 2 -29.98 -24.03 4.05
C ARG A 2 -29.71 -22.68 3.36
N GLN A 3 -30.70 -22.29 2.55
CA GLN A 3 -31.01 -20.88 2.29
C GLN A 3 -31.63 -20.31 3.57
N GLU A 4 -31.65 -18.98 3.65
CA GLU A 4 -32.27 -18.15 4.71
C GLU A 4 -31.38 -17.80 5.89
N TRP A 5 -30.50 -16.81 5.71
CA TRP A 5 -30.28 -15.76 6.71
C TRP A 5 -30.02 -14.42 6.00
N ALA A 6 -30.79 -13.40 6.40
CA ALA A 6 -30.64 -11.96 6.17
C ALA A 6 -31.18 -11.34 4.86
N SER A 7 -32.47 -11.51 4.62
CA SER A 7 -33.32 -10.45 4.06
C SER A 7 -33.54 -9.37 5.14
N GLY A 8 -32.79 -8.25 5.10
CA GLY A 8 -33.08 -7.13 6.01
C GLY A 8 -31.96 -6.16 6.36
N CYS A 9 -30.83 -6.12 5.67
CA CYS A 9 -29.77 -5.13 5.94
C CYS A 9 -29.37 -4.37 4.68
N CYS A 10 -29.65 -3.07 4.69
CA CYS A 10 -29.10 -1.94 3.93
C CYS A 10 -28.14 -2.29 2.77
N GLY A 11 -28.44 -1.83 1.54
CA GLY A 11 -27.82 -2.23 0.27
C GLY A 11 -26.28 -2.21 0.18
N LEU A 12 -25.57 -1.51 1.08
CA LEU A 12 -24.11 -1.54 1.18
C LEU A 12 -23.56 -2.88 1.71
N LEU A 13 -24.23 -3.52 2.69
CA LEU A 13 -23.81 -4.81 3.24
C LEU A 13 -24.07 -5.95 2.25
N GLN A 14 -25.18 -5.91 1.51
CA GLN A 14 -25.46 -6.87 0.44
C GLN A 14 -24.45 -6.76 -0.72
N CYS A 15 -24.08 -5.54 -1.12
CA CYS A 15 -23.02 -5.33 -2.12
C CYS A 15 -21.68 -5.92 -1.67
N SER A 16 -21.31 -5.78 -0.38
CA SER A 16 -20.06 -6.36 0.14
C SER A 16 -20.05 -7.90 0.07
N GLY A 17 -21.21 -8.53 0.32
CA GLY A 17 -21.40 -9.98 0.19
C GLY A 17 -21.31 -10.46 -1.26
N PHE A 18 -21.84 -9.69 -2.21
CA PHE A 18 -21.73 -9.97 -3.64
C PHE A 18 -20.27 -10.00 -4.11
N TRP A 19 -19.49 -8.95 -3.82
CA TRP A 19 -18.09 -8.87 -4.23
C TRP A 19 -17.22 -9.96 -3.62
N THR A 20 -17.51 -10.35 -2.39
CA THR A 20 -16.79 -11.44 -1.72
C THR A 20 -17.09 -12.79 -2.39
N ARG A 21 -18.35 -13.05 -2.76
CA ARG A 21 -18.75 -14.27 -3.49
C ARG A 21 -18.20 -14.28 -4.92
N TRP A 22 -18.29 -13.17 -5.63
CA TRP A 22 -17.81 -13.06 -7.01
C TRP A 22 -16.30 -13.29 -7.11
N ARG A 23 -15.49 -12.85 -6.14
CA ARG A 23 -14.02 -13.07 -6.12
C ARG A 23 -13.59 -14.43 -5.57
N ALA A 24 -14.52 -15.24 -5.05
CA ALA A 24 -14.17 -16.54 -4.48
C ALA A 24 -13.52 -17.49 -5.51
N PRO A 25 -14.03 -17.62 -6.76
CA PRO A 25 -13.39 -18.39 -7.81
C PRO A 25 -12.01 -17.87 -8.20
N LYS A 26 -11.06 -18.77 -8.49
CA LYS A 26 -9.68 -18.42 -8.85
C LYS A 26 -9.59 -17.47 -10.05
N ALA A 27 -10.41 -17.69 -11.09
CA ALA A 27 -10.41 -16.86 -12.30
C ALA A 27 -10.80 -15.40 -12.01
N ASN A 28 -11.92 -15.20 -11.29
CA ASN A 28 -12.38 -13.87 -10.93
C ASN A 28 -11.42 -13.16 -9.97
N ARG A 29 -10.76 -13.91 -9.08
CA ARG A 29 -9.70 -13.37 -8.22
C ARG A 29 -8.49 -12.87 -9.01
N ALA A 30 -8.05 -13.63 -10.01
CA ALA A 30 -6.95 -13.21 -10.88
C ALA A 30 -7.32 -11.95 -11.68
N ALA A 31 -8.54 -11.89 -12.22
CA ALA A 31 -9.06 -10.68 -12.88
C ALA A 31 -9.10 -9.47 -11.93
N TRP A 32 -9.52 -9.66 -10.68
CA TRP A 32 -9.51 -8.61 -9.66
C TRP A 32 -8.10 -8.11 -9.32
N LYS A 33 -7.13 -9.03 -9.17
CA LYS A 33 -5.72 -8.70 -8.95
C LYS A 33 -5.13 -7.94 -10.14
N ALA A 34 -5.47 -8.34 -11.37
CA ALA A 34 -5.05 -7.64 -12.58
C ALA A 34 -5.62 -6.22 -12.64
N LEU A 35 -6.91 -6.02 -12.32
CA LEU A 35 -7.50 -4.69 -12.21
C LEU A 35 -6.79 -3.81 -11.19
N CYS A 36 -6.51 -4.35 -9.99
CA CYS A 36 -5.75 -3.64 -8.96
C CYS A 36 -4.34 -3.31 -9.43
N THR A 37 -3.69 -4.22 -10.16
CA THR A 37 -2.36 -4.00 -10.75
C THR A 37 -2.40 -2.84 -11.76
N CYS A 38 -3.38 -2.83 -12.67
CA CYS A 38 -3.53 -1.74 -13.64
C CYS A 38 -3.76 -0.39 -12.95
N ALA A 39 -4.66 -0.33 -11.97
CA ALA A 39 -4.93 0.89 -11.21
C ALA A 39 -3.69 1.36 -10.43
N PHE A 40 -2.95 0.43 -9.82
CA PHE A 40 -1.70 0.73 -9.12
C PHE A 40 -0.62 1.24 -10.05
N CYS A 41 -0.40 0.59 -11.19
CA CYS A 41 0.56 1.07 -12.21
C CYS A 41 0.17 2.45 -12.76
N LEU A 42 -1.12 2.72 -12.96
CA LEU A 42 -1.59 4.04 -13.36
C LEU A 42 -1.26 5.11 -12.31
N MET A 43 -1.48 4.81 -11.04
CA MET A 43 -1.10 5.71 -9.94
C MET A 43 0.41 5.95 -9.89
N LEU A 44 1.21 4.89 -10.10
CA LEU A 44 2.67 5.01 -10.19
C LEU A 44 3.12 5.82 -11.42
N ALA A 45 2.39 5.76 -12.53
CA ALA A 45 2.67 6.61 -13.70
C ALA A 45 2.42 8.09 -13.38
N VAL A 46 1.33 8.41 -12.65
CA VAL A 46 1.08 9.78 -12.15
C VAL A 46 2.21 10.23 -11.22
N TYR A 47 2.62 9.37 -10.29
CA TYR A 47 3.76 9.64 -9.41
C TYR A 47 5.04 9.96 -10.19
N ILE A 48 5.41 9.10 -11.15
CA ILE A 48 6.61 9.28 -12.00
C ILE A 48 6.52 10.58 -12.80
N TYR A 49 5.33 10.92 -13.33
CA TYR A 49 5.10 12.19 -14.00
C TYR A 49 5.34 13.38 -13.05
N LEU A 50 4.80 13.31 -11.83
CA LEU A 50 4.95 14.36 -10.82
C LEU A 50 6.40 14.55 -10.38
N ILE A 51 7.21 13.50 -10.28
CA ILE A 51 8.64 13.60 -9.88
C ILE A 51 9.61 13.64 -11.08
N GLY A 52 9.09 13.64 -12.30
CA GLY A 52 9.90 13.54 -13.51
C GLY A 52 10.66 14.84 -13.83
N PRO A 53 11.73 14.76 -14.63
CA PRO A 53 12.50 15.95 -15.03
C PRO A 53 11.70 16.97 -15.86
N TYR A 54 10.57 16.54 -16.44
CA TYR A 54 9.67 17.37 -17.22
C TYR A 54 8.43 17.83 -16.43
N SER A 55 8.39 17.56 -15.13
CA SER A 55 7.25 17.96 -14.29
C SER A 55 7.22 19.48 -14.14
N PRO A 56 6.08 20.15 -14.42
CA PRO A 56 5.97 21.60 -14.25
C PRO A 56 5.94 22.03 -12.77
N ILE A 57 5.68 21.07 -11.87
CA ILE A 57 5.43 21.28 -10.43
C ILE A 57 6.25 20.31 -9.57
N GLY A 58 7.17 19.57 -10.17
CA GLY A 58 7.89 18.50 -9.50
C GLY A 58 9.37 18.75 -9.40
N HIS A 59 9.98 18.17 -8.37
CA HIS A 59 11.44 18.10 -8.28
C HIS A 59 11.91 16.69 -8.59
N PHE A 60 12.77 16.57 -9.59
CA PHE A 60 13.44 15.31 -9.89
C PHE A 60 14.41 14.95 -8.77
N SER A 61 14.25 13.75 -8.23
CA SER A 61 15.09 13.19 -7.19
C SER A 61 15.30 11.70 -7.42
N VAL A 62 16.57 11.29 -7.52
CA VAL A 62 16.95 9.87 -7.65
C VAL A 62 16.45 9.07 -6.43
N ALA A 63 16.48 9.66 -5.24
CA ALA A 63 15.96 9.03 -4.03
C ALA A 63 14.45 8.75 -4.15
N LEU A 64 13.67 9.71 -4.67
CA LEU A 64 12.24 9.50 -4.95
C LEU A 64 12.01 8.42 -6.01
N CYS A 65 12.81 8.36 -7.06
CA CYS A 65 12.72 7.27 -8.04
C CYS A 65 12.96 5.89 -7.40
N ILE A 66 13.96 5.77 -6.53
CA ILE A 66 14.25 4.53 -5.80
C ILE A 66 13.08 4.16 -4.89
N CYS A 67 12.57 5.10 -4.08
CA CYS A 67 11.42 4.87 -3.21
C CYS A 67 10.18 4.41 -3.99
N GLY A 68 9.91 5.02 -5.15
CA GLY A 68 8.81 4.62 -6.01
C GLY A 68 8.98 3.23 -6.62
N ALA A 69 10.20 2.86 -7.02
CA ALA A 69 10.50 1.53 -7.54
C ALA A 69 10.32 0.44 -6.46
N VAL A 70 10.78 0.72 -5.23
CA VAL A 70 10.59 -0.16 -4.07
C VAL A 70 9.10 -0.32 -3.75
N PHE A 71 8.35 0.78 -3.77
CA PHE A 71 6.91 0.79 -3.53
C PHE A 71 6.15 -0.02 -4.59
N LEU A 72 6.52 0.12 -5.87
CA LEU A 72 5.96 -0.68 -6.97
C LEU A 72 6.23 -2.17 -6.75
N ALA A 73 7.48 -2.56 -6.47
CA ALA A 73 7.86 -3.95 -6.25
C ALA A 73 7.11 -4.56 -5.05
N LYS A 74 7.10 -3.86 -3.90
CA LYS A 74 6.36 -4.27 -2.69
C LYS A 74 4.88 -4.44 -3.00
N GLY A 75 4.25 -3.46 -3.65
CA GLY A 75 2.84 -3.50 -3.99
C GLY A 75 2.47 -4.68 -4.90
N LEU A 76 3.28 -4.96 -5.93
CA LEU A 76 3.05 -6.11 -6.80
C LEU A 76 3.16 -7.45 -6.04
N ILE A 77 4.13 -7.58 -5.14
CA ILE A 77 4.27 -8.77 -4.31
C ILE A 77 3.06 -8.91 -3.37
N GLU A 78 2.56 -7.81 -2.79
CA GLU A 78 1.38 -7.84 -1.92
C GLU A 78 0.08 -8.19 -2.67
N ILE A 79 -0.11 -7.66 -3.89
CA ILE A 79 -1.28 -7.97 -4.74
C ILE A 79 -1.28 -9.46 -5.12
N TRP A 80 -0.13 -9.97 -5.57
CA TRP A 80 -0.06 -11.32 -6.13
C TRP A 80 0.24 -12.40 -5.10
N GLY A 81 0.95 -12.06 -4.01
CA GLY A 81 1.46 -13.00 -3.01
C GLY A 81 0.44 -13.57 -2.03
N GLN A 82 -0.76 -12.97 -1.91
CA GLN A 82 -1.81 -13.49 -1.03
C GLN A 82 -3.17 -13.56 -1.71
N ASP A 83 -4.00 -14.48 -1.23
CA ASP A 83 -5.36 -14.68 -1.71
C ASP A 83 -6.41 -13.89 -0.91
N THR A 84 -6.02 -13.41 0.27
CA THR A 84 -6.88 -12.60 1.13
C THR A 84 -6.83 -11.14 0.70
N PRO A 85 -7.93 -10.39 0.84
CA PRO A 85 -7.92 -8.95 0.62
C PRO A 85 -6.87 -8.26 1.50
N ASN A 86 -6.26 -7.22 0.96
CA ASN A 86 -5.36 -6.31 1.66
C ASN A 86 -5.67 -4.87 1.24
N TRP A 87 -4.93 -3.89 1.75
CA TRP A 87 -5.21 -2.49 1.47
C TRP A 87 -4.99 -2.13 -0.02
N ILE A 88 -3.98 -2.69 -0.69
CA ILE A 88 -3.71 -2.42 -2.12
C ILE A 88 -4.62 -3.22 -3.08
N CYS A 89 -5.11 -4.39 -2.67
CA CYS A 89 -6.07 -5.24 -3.37
C CYS A 89 -7.29 -5.47 -2.45
N PRO A 90 -8.14 -4.44 -2.31
CA PRO A 90 -9.19 -4.44 -1.31
C PRO A 90 -10.32 -5.43 -1.60
N GLY A 91 -11.10 -5.68 -0.55
CA GLY A 91 -12.14 -6.70 -0.55
C GLY A 91 -13.40 -6.32 -1.32
N THR A 92 -13.62 -5.02 -1.53
CA THR A 92 -14.87 -4.48 -2.06
C THR A 92 -14.57 -3.37 -3.05
N CYS A 93 -15.47 -3.15 -4.00
CA CYS A 93 -15.35 -2.04 -4.94
C CYS A 93 -15.41 -0.68 -4.27
N LEU A 94 -16.17 -0.54 -3.18
CA LEU A 94 -16.19 0.73 -2.43
C LEU A 94 -14.80 1.08 -1.91
N VAL A 95 -14.13 0.14 -1.23
CA VAL A 95 -12.79 0.37 -0.68
C VAL A 95 -11.77 0.54 -1.82
N PHE A 96 -11.94 -0.18 -2.94
CA PHE A 96 -11.14 0.06 -4.15
C PHE A 96 -11.25 1.51 -4.64
N LEU A 97 -12.47 2.02 -4.82
CA LEU A 97 -12.70 3.39 -5.28
C LEU A 97 -12.14 4.40 -4.28
N LEU A 98 -12.34 4.20 -2.98
CA LEU A 98 -11.79 5.07 -1.94
C LEU A 98 -10.25 5.12 -2.01
N ILE A 99 -9.59 3.97 -2.14
CA ILE A 99 -8.12 3.91 -2.15
C ILE A 99 -7.54 4.46 -3.44
N TYR A 100 -8.08 4.08 -4.60
CA TYR A 100 -7.50 4.43 -5.90
C TYR A 100 -7.98 5.76 -6.48
N LEU A 101 -9.12 6.30 -6.04
CA LEU A 101 -9.61 7.61 -6.51
C LEU A 101 -9.42 8.74 -5.50
N LEU A 102 -9.34 8.43 -4.20
CA LEU A 102 -9.13 9.44 -3.15
C LEU A 102 -7.78 9.23 -2.44
N GLY A 103 -7.52 8.04 -1.90
CA GLY A 103 -6.32 7.76 -1.10
C GLY A 103 -5.00 8.04 -1.84
N PHE A 104 -4.65 7.23 -2.83
CA PHE A 104 -3.40 7.40 -3.59
C PHE A 104 -3.30 8.74 -4.31
N PRO A 105 -4.33 9.22 -5.04
CA PRO A 105 -4.26 10.53 -5.67
C PRO A 105 -4.04 11.68 -4.69
N SER A 106 -4.75 11.69 -3.55
CA SER A 106 -4.57 12.76 -2.54
C SER A 106 -3.17 12.72 -1.93
N MET A 107 -2.64 11.54 -1.61
CA MET A 107 -1.28 11.40 -1.11
C MET A 107 -0.25 11.87 -2.14
N PHE A 108 -0.36 11.44 -3.40
CA PHE A 108 0.61 11.81 -4.43
C PHE A 108 0.57 13.29 -4.80
N LEU A 109 -0.62 13.88 -4.94
CA LEU A 109 -0.74 15.31 -5.24
C LEU A 109 -0.29 16.17 -4.06
N SER A 110 -0.74 15.87 -2.84
CA SER A 110 -0.33 16.65 -1.66
C SER A 110 1.18 16.59 -1.43
N CYS A 111 1.79 15.41 -1.58
CA CYS A 111 3.18 15.25 -1.18
C CYS A 111 4.17 15.58 -2.29
N PHE A 112 3.86 15.23 -3.55
CA PHE A 112 4.82 15.37 -4.67
C PHE A 112 4.48 16.49 -5.66
N ALA A 113 3.28 17.07 -5.58
CA ALA A 113 2.95 18.30 -6.31
C ALA A 113 2.94 19.54 -5.40
N TYR A 114 2.45 19.41 -4.15
CA TYR A 114 2.31 20.55 -3.24
C TYR A 114 3.48 20.68 -2.23
N CYS A 115 3.74 19.69 -1.38
CA CYS A 115 4.76 19.81 -0.34
C CYS A 115 6.18 20.02 -0.90
N THR A 116 6.50 19.41 -2.05
CA THR A 116 7.79 19.52 -2.73
C THR A 116 8.08 20.91 -3.30
N GLN A 117 7.11 21.83 -3.35
CA GLN A 117 7.34 23.22 -3.78
C GLN A 117 8.31 23.98 -2.87
N VAL A 118 8.54 23.48 -1.67
CA VAL A 118 9.48 24.05 -0.69
C VAL A 118 10.44 22.96 -0.27
N SER A 119 11.74 23.27 -0.21
CA SER A 119 12.73 22.40 0.43
C SER A 119 13.30 23.08 1.67
N ASP A 120 12.66 22.83 2.79
CA ASP A 120 12.99 23.36 4.12
C ASP A 120 13.61 22.30 5.04
N LEU A 121 13.82 21.08 4.54
CA LEU A 121 14.50 19.99 5.24
C LEU A 121 15.74 19.57 4.45
N ALA A 122 16.87 20.24 4.74
CA ALA A 122 18.15 20.02 4.09
C ALA A 122 19.26 19.77 5.12
N PHE A 123 19.92 18.62 5.01
CA PHE A 123 21.14 18.31 5.74
C PHE A 123 22.02 17.36 4.91
N PRO A 124 23.36 17.34 5.12
CA PRO A 124 24.26 16.46 4.38
C PRO A 124 23.88 14.98 4.57
N GLY A 125 23.76 14.24 3.46
CA GLY A 125 23.41 12.82 3.50
C GLY A 125 21.92 12.50 3.66
N ARG A 126 21.02 13.50 3.64
CA ARG A 126 19.57 13.30 3.72
C ARG A 126 19.06 12.20 2.79
N ASP A 127 19.44 12.23 1.51
CA ASP A 127 18.94 11.29 0.52
C ASP A 127 19.43 9.84 0.78
N VAL A 128 20.63 9.68 1.36
CA VAL A 128 21.15 8.38 1.77
C VAL A 128 20.32 7.83 2.94
N VAL A 129 20.05 8.66 3.95
CA VAL A 129 19.21 8.30 5.10
C VAL A 129 17.78 7.98 4.64
N ALA A 130 17.24 8.77 3.72
CA ALA A 130 15.91 8.60 3.14
C ALA A 130 15.78 7.23 2.45
N VAL A 131 16.73 6.89 1.56
CA VAL A 131 16.74 5.60 0.86
C VAL A 131 16.97 4.45 1.82
N ALA A 132 17.87 4.58 2.80
CA ALA A 132 18.13 3.55 3.80
C ALA A 132 16.87 3.22 4.62
N LEU A 133 16.18 4.26 5.13
CA LEU A 133 14.91 4.10 5.85
C LEU A 133 13.83 3.46 4.97
N ASN A 134 13.72 3.91 3.72
CA ASN A 134 12.74 3.38 2.78
C ASN A 134 12.96 1.88 2.51
N LEU A 135 14.20 1.49 2.23
CA LEU A 135 14.57 0.11 1.94
C LEU A 135 14.43 -0.80 3.16
N LEU A 136 14.97 -0.40 4.31
CA LEU A 136 14.92 -1.21 5.53
C LEU A 136 13.49 -1.34 6.06
N GLY A 137 12.71 -0.26 6.03
CA GLY A 137 11.30 -0.27 6.37
C GLY A 137 10.50 -1.19 5.45
N SER A 138 10.71 -1.06 4.13
CA SER A 138 10.00 -1.88 3.14
C SER A 138 10.38 -3.35 3.27
N ALA A 139 11.65 -3.66 3.49
CA ALA A 139 12.13 -5.02 3.69
C ALA A 139 11.55 -5.64 4.97
N TYR A 140 11.45 -4.88 6.06
CA TYR A 140 10.83 -5.35 7.30
C TYR A 140 9.33 -5.63 7.12
N ALA A 141 8.59 -4.69 6.55
CA ALA A 141 7.16 -4.85 6.28
C ALA A 141 6.89 -6.03 5.34
N LEU A 142 7.60 -6.09 4.22
CA LEU A 142 7.46 -7.15 3.23
C LEU A 142 7.89 -8.50 3.79
N GLY A 143 8.97 -8.57 4.56
CA GLY A 143 9.43 -9.79 5.21
C GLY A 143 8.38 -10.40 6.13
N TYR A 144 7.71 -9.57 6.93
CA TYR A 144 6.57 -10.00 7.74
C TYR A 144 5.40 -10.49 6.88
N GLU A 145 4.98 -9.71 5.87
CA GLU A 145 3.87 -10.07 4.99
C GLU A 145 4.14 -11.40 4.26
N MET A 146 5.33 -11.61 3.73
CA MET A 146 5.73 -12.88 3.10
C MET A 146 5.67 -14.06 4.07
N HIS A 147 6.09 -13.87 5.33
CA HIS A 147 5.94 -14.90 6.36
C HIS A 147 4.46 -15.21 6.62
N ARG A 148 3.62 -14.18 6.74
CA ARG A 148 2.17 -14.32 6.91
C ARG A 148 1.52 -15.05 5.72
N PHE A 149 1.95 -14.77 4.49
CA PHE A 149 1.43 -15.40 3.27
C PHE A 149 1.73 -16.90 3.28
N ARG A 150 2.99 -17.26 3.53
CA ARG A 150 3.43 -18.65 3.62
C ARG A 150 2.71 -19.40 4.74
N TRP A 151 2.50 -18.75 5.89
CA TRP A 151 1.76 -19.33 7.00
C TRP A 151 0.29 -19.58 6.64
N LYS A 152 -0.41 -18.59 6.07
CA LYS A 152 -1.83 -18.71 5.67
C LYS A 152 -2.07 -19.67 4.51
N ALA A 153 -1.06 -19.94 3.67
CA ALA A 153 -1.16 -20.89 2.58
C ALA A 153 -1.32 -22.34 3.07
N LYS A 154 -0.90 -22.65 4.31
CA LYS A 154 -1.02 -24.00 4.87
C LYS A 154 -2.47 -24.36 5.20
N PRO A 155 -3.00 -25.52 4.77
CA PRO A 155 -4.36 -25.94 5.07
C PRO A 155 -4.67 -26.01 6.58
N GLU A 156 -3.69 -26.41 7.39
CA GLU A 156 -3.78 -26.50 8.86
C GLU A 156 -4.01 -25.16 9.57
N ASN A 157 -3.73 -24.04 8.88
CA ASN A 157 -3.86 -22.68 9.40
C ASN A 157 -5.14 -21.98 8.93
N LYS A 158 -5.99 -22.66 8.14
CA LYS A 158 -7.26 -22.09 7.70
C LYS A 158 -8.15 -21.74 8.89
N GLY A 159 -8.63 -20.50 8.91
CA GLY A 159 -9.48 -19.98 9.99
C GLY A 159 -8.73 -19.64 11.29
N LYS A 160 -7.41 -19.83 11.36
CA LYS A 160 -6.60 -19.50 12.53
C LYS A 160 -5.98 -18.11 12.40
N LEU A 161 -5.72 -17.47 13.55
CA LEU A 161 -4.97 -16.23 13.63
C LEU A 161 -3.46 -16.51 13.58
N HIS A 162 -2.73 -15.66 12.86
CA HIS A 162 -1.28 -15.74 12.76
C HIS A 162 -0.65 -15.11 14.00
N THR A 163 -0.12 -15.92 14.91
CA THR A 163 0.43 -15.49 16.22
C THR A 163 1.89 -15.88 16.44
N THR A 164 2.60 -16.24 15.37
CA THR A 164 3.99 -16.71 15.40
C THR A 164 4.95 -15.71 14.78
N GLY A 165 6.25 -15.82 15.10
CA GLY A 165 7.27 -14.91 14.59
C GLY A 165 7.05 -13.47 15.07
N LEU A 166 7.13 -12.49 14.16
CA LEU A 166 6.89 -11.09 14.51
C LEU A 166 5.47 -10.82 15.03
N ALA A 167 4.47 -11.60 14.61
CA ALA A 167 3.09 -11.46 15.09
C ALA A 167 2.89 -11.91 16.55
N ALA A 168 3.91 -12.54 17.17
CA ALA A 168 3.88 -12.84 18.61
C ALA A 168 4.13 -11.59 19.47
N PHE A 169 4.76 -10.55 18.92
CA PHE A 169 5.15 -9.35 19.67
C PHE A 169 4.16 -8.19 19.51
N CYS A 170 3.50 -8.05 18.35
CA CYS A 170 2.47 -7.04 18.11
C CYS A 170 1.50 -7.47 17.01
N ILE A 171 0.32 -6.83 16.97
CA ILE A 171 -0.78 -7.17 16.04
C ILE A 171 -0.41 -6.83 14.59
N HIS A 172 0.25 -5.70 14.37
CA HIS A 172 0.61 -5.20 13.03
C HIS A 172 2.11 -4.90 12.90
N PRO A 173 2.98 -5.92 12.87
CA PRO A 173 4.41 -5.70 12.67
C PRO A 173 4.71 -4.93 11.38
N ASN A 174 3.96 -5.15 10.30
CA ASN A 174 4.13 -4.42 9.05
C ASN A 174 4.03 -2.89 9.20
N TYR A 175 3.19 -2.38 10.11
CA TYR A 175 3.00 -0.93 10.26
C TYR A 175 4.26 -0.22 10.76
N LEU A 176 5.09 -0.90 11.57
CA LEU A 176 6.40 -0.37 11.96
C LEU A 176 7.33 -0.23 10.74
N GLY A 177 7.33 -1.22 9.84
CA GLY A 177 8.11 -1.15 8.60
C GLY A 177 7.58 -0.07 7.65
N ASP A 178 6.25 0.03 7.51
CA ASP A 178 5.60 1.06 6.71
C ASP A 178 5.88 2.47 7.27
N LEU A 179 5.93 2.66 8.60
CA LEU A 179 6.33 3.91 9.24
C LEU A 179 7.74 4.34 8.78
N PHE A 180 8.73 3.46 8.84
CA PHE A 180 10.08 3.76 8.34
C PHE A 180 10.09 4.00 6.82
N THR A 181 9.29 3.23 6.08
CA THR A 181 9.16 3.35 4.62
C THR A 181 8.72 4.74 4.21
N TYR A 182 7.63 5.22 4.80
CA TYR A 182 7.04 6.52 4.49
C TYR A 182 7.83 7.67 5.12
N THR A 183 8.51 7.46 6.25
CA THR A 183 9.47 8.43 6.79
C THR A 183 10.64 8.63 5.83
N GLY A 184 11.19 7.55 5.27
CA GLY A 184 12.22 7.63 4.24
C GLY A 184 11.72 8.36 2.99
N TRP A 185 10.47 8.11 2.58
CA TRP A 185 9.88 8.79 1.43
C TRP A 185 9.65 10.29 1.68
N ALA A 186 9.19 10.67 2.87
CA ALA A 186 9.05 12.06 3.30
C ALA A 186 10.40 12.79 3.38
N LEU A 187 11.45 12.13 3.88
CA LEU A 187 12.81 12.67 3.86
C LEU A 187 13.34 12.87 2.44
N ALA A 188 13.06 11.94 1.52
CA ALA A 188 13.43 12.08 0.12
C ALA A 188 12.71 13.25 -0.58
N ALA A 189 11.50 13.60 -0.13
CA ALA A 189 10.78 14.79 -0.60
C ALA A 189 11.41 16.10 -0.11
N GLY A 190 12.21 16.06 0.96
CA GLY A 190 13.04 17.18 1.39
C GLY A 190 12.28 18.33 2.03
N THR A 191 11.11 18.04 2.61
CA THR A 191 10.17 19.04 3.14
C THR A 191 9.49 18.57 4.43
N TRP A 192 9.34 19.45 5.40
CA TRP A 192 8.61 19.14 6.64
C TRP A 192 7.13 18.85 6.39
N CYS A 193 6.54 19.46 5.36
CA CYS A 193 5.16 19.20 4.95
C CYS A 193 4.90 17.72 4.66
N ALA A 194 5.86 17.02 4.06
CA ALA A 194 5.73 15.59 3.71
C ALA A 194 5.77 14.66 4.93
N MET A 195 6.23 15.13 6.09
CA MET A 195 6.19 14.36 7.35
C MET A 195 4.78 14.14 7.87
N SER A 196 3.77 14.84 7.31
CA SER A 196 2.36 14.55 7.58
C SER A 196 1.96 13.11 7.21
N ILE A 197 2.61 12.48 6.21
CA ILE A 197 2.29 11.11 5.79
C ILE A 197 2.61 10.07 6.87
N PRO A 198 3.85 9.93 7.37
CA PRO A 198 4.15 8.94 8.40
C PRO A 198 3.34 9.19 9.67
N LEU A 199 3.01 10.45 10.00
CA LEU A 199 2.15 10.79 11.14
C LEU A 199 0.70 10.34 10.96
N ALA A 200 0.16 10.37 9.73
CA ALA A 200 -1.19 9.87 9.44
C ALA A 200 -1.28 8.33 9.43
N MET A 201 -0.14 7.64 9.42
CA MET A 201 -0.07 6.17 9.37
C MET A 201 0.02 5.50 10.76
N VAL A 202 0.27 6.27 11.84
CA VAL A 202 0.33 5.78 13.24
C VAL A 202 -0.97 5.99 14.02
#